data_AF-A0A936W8Z4-F1
#
_entry.id   AF-A0A936W8Z4-F1
#
_cell.length_a   1.000
_cell.length_b   1.000
_cell.length_c   1.000
_cell.angle_alpha   90.00
_cell.angle_beta   90.00
_cell.angle_gamma   90.00
#
_symmetry.space_group_name_H-M   'P 1'
#
loop_
_entity.id
_entity.type
_entity.pdbx_description
1 polymer ?
#
loop_
_entity_poly.entity_id
_entity_poly.type
_entity_poly.pdbx_seq_one_letter_code
_entity_poly.pdbx_strand_id
1 'polypeptide(L)'
;MSPSLRFRAMRGVVVTALFVAMPSCKHGKCEDGGSSSAGRDSHNAGADCQSCHLPDGEGEGCWTIGGTVYDPNGDHPSAAAQFRLFTAPLGKGSLKLQLEGDQNGNVYTSQDVAFGNGLFAAVINANGDTAFMSEAIRDGACNRCHGRSTDRIELP
;
A
#
# COMPACT_ATOMS: atom_id res chain seq x y z
N MET A 1 -27.22 5.70 81.93
CA MET A 1 -27.92 4.97 80.84
C MET A 1 -27.36 5.48 79.51
N SER A 2 -27.06 4.53 78.61
CA SER A 2 -26.41 4.57 77.28
C SER A 2 -26.71 5.76 76.33
N PRO A 3 -26.01 5.88 75.16
CA PRO A 3 -24.95 5.03 74.60
C PRO A 3 -23.69 5.76 74.09
N SER A 4 -22.59 5.01 74.08
CA SER A 4 -21.33 5.28 73.39
C SER A 4 -21.45 5.01 71.87
N LEU A 5 -21.11 6.00 71.04
CA LEU A 5 -21.00 5.88 69.58
C LEU A 5 -19.66 5.22 69.21
N ARG A 6 -19.69 4.02 68.63
CA ARG A 6 -18.50 3.35 68.09
C ARG A 6 -18.43 3.59 66.58
N PHE A 7 -17.51 4.45 66.14
CA PHE A 7 -17.14 4.57 64.73
C PHE A 7 -16.29 3.36 64.31
N ARG A 8 -16.87 2.48 63.48
CA ARG A 8 -16.11 1.43 62.78
C ARG A 8 -15.55 2.04 61.50
N ALA A 9 -14.24 2.22 61.45
CA ALA A 9 -13.54 2.57 60.22
C ALA A 9 -13.61 1.38 59.23
N MET A 10 -14.39 1.53 58.16
CA MET A 10 -14.30 0.64 56.99
C MET A 10 -12.99 0.95 56.25
N ARG A 11 -12.07 -0.02 56.26
CA ARG A 11 -10.89 -0.01 55.38
C ARG A 11 -11.36 -0.35 53.97
N GLY A 12 -11.55 0.67 53.12
CA GLY A 12 -11.75 0.49 51.69
C GLY A 12 -10.41 0.13 51.04
N VAL A 13 -10.29 -1.09 50.53
CA VAL A 13 -9.17 -1.49 49.67
C VAL A 13 -9.54 -1.05 48.25
N VAL A 14 -8.96 0.05 47.78
CA VAL A 14 -9.05 0.46 46.39
C VAL A 14 -8.04 -0.37 45.61
N VAL A 15 -8.52 -1.41 44.93
CA VAL A 15 -7.72 -2.17 43.96
C VAL A 15 -7.72 -1.40 42.66
N THR A 16 -6.68 -0.61 42.41
CA THR A 16 -6.46 0.05 41.12
C THR A 16 -6.13 -1.03 40.09
N ALA A 17 -7.10 -1.39 39.25
CA ALA A 17 -6.87 -2.25 38.10
C ALA A 17 -5.96 -1.50 37.10
N LEU A 18 -4.69 -1.87 37.08
CA LEU A 18 -3.73 -1.41 36.08
C LEU A 18 -4.10 -2.08 34.75
N PHE A 19 -4.87 -1.37 33.92
CA PHE A 19 -5.14 -1.77 32.54
C PHE A 19 -3.82 -1.69 31.76
N VAL A 20 -3.09 -2.80 31.69
CA VAL A 20 -1.98 -2.97 30.76
C VAL A 20 -2.61 -3.03 29.36
N ALA A 21 -2.60 -1.91 28.65
CA ALA A 21 -2.91 -1.90 27.22
C ALA A 21 -1.81 -2.71 26.53
N MET A 22 -2.13 -3.93 26.10
CA MET A 22 -1.25 -4.67 25.21
C MET A 22 -1.29 -3.93 23.86
N PRO A 23 -0.16 -3.41 23.34
CA PRO A 23 -0.15 -3.02 21.94
C PRO A 23 -0.49 -4.27 21.14
N SER A 24 -1.58 -4.22 20.38
CA SER A 24 -1.93 -5.26 19.41
C SER A 24 -0.88 -5.22 18.31
N CYS A 25 0.29 -5.80 18.60
CA CYS A 25 1.36 -5.97 17.64
C CYS A 25 0.90 -6.97 16.59
N LYS A 26 0.28 -6.48 15.50
CA LYS A 26 0.06 -7.25 14.27
C LYS A 26 1.41 -7.35 13.53
N HIS A 27 2.42 -7.95 14.17
CA HIS A 27 3.75 -8.08 13.58
C HIS A 27 3.82 -9.29 12.65
N GLY A 28 4.36 -9.10 11.44
CA GLY A 28 5.15 -10.14 10.78
C GLY A 28 4.40 -11.15 9.90
N LYS A 29 3.18 -10.87 9.44
CA LYS A 29 2.53 -11.73 8.43
C LYS A 29 2.21 -10.89 7.22
N CYS A 30 2.99 -11.07 6.16
CA CYS A 30 2.57 -10.68 4.82
C CYS A 30 1.38 -11.55 4.42
N GLU A 31 0.21 -11.16 4.90
CA GLU A 31 -1.05 -11.74 4.48
C GLU A 31 -1.38 -11.26 3.07
N ASP A 32 -2.17 -12.05 2.35
CA ASP A 32 -2.64 -11.67 1.03
C ASP A 32 -3.62 -10.50 1.14
N GLY A 33 -3.20 -9.32 0.66
CA GLY A 33 -4.04 -8.12 0.56
C GLY A 33 -4.76 -8.00 -0.79
N GLY A 34 -4.56 -8.97 -1.69
CA GLY A 34 -5.06 -8.97 -3.06
C GLY A 34 -4.40 -7.92 -3.95
N SER A 35 -5.14 -7.46 -4.95
CA SER A 35 -4.66 -6.50 -5.95
C SER A 35 -5.64 -5.34 -6.14
N SER A 36 -5.14 -4.23 -6.68
CA SER A 36 -5.97 -3.10 -7.11
C SER A 36 -6.90 -3.50 -8.26
N SER A 37 -8.07 -2.84 -8.31
CA SER A 37 -9.02 -2.91 -9.42
C SER A 37 -9.97 -1.71 -9.38
N ALA A 38 -10.64 -1.37 -10.48
CA ALA A 38 -11.48 -0.16 -10.56
C ALA A 38 -12.64 -0.10 -9.53
N GLY A 39 -13.03 -1.24 -8.95
CA GLY A 39 -14.06 -1.31 -7.91
C GLY A 39 -13.54 -1.22 -6.47
N ARG A 40 -12.23 -1.05 -6.29
CA ARG A 40 -11.58 -0.98 -4.97
C ARG A 40 -11.11 0.44 -4.68
N ASP A 41 -10.92 0.70 -3.39
CA ASP A 41 -10.38 1.95 -2.87
C ASP A 41 -9.19 1.64 -1.95
N SER A 42 -8.13 2.41 -2.09
CA SER A 42 -7.03 2.49 -1.14
C SER A 42 -6.79 3.94 -0.73
N HIS A 43 -5.65 4.22 -0.09
CA HIS A 43 -5.36 5.51 0.53
C HIS A 43 -3.99 6.03 0.09
N ASN A 44 -3.72 7.29 0.42
CA ASN A 44 -2.39 7.90 0.26
C ASN A 44 -1.82 7.85 -1.16
N ALA A 45 -2.63 8.21 -2.17
CA ALA A 45 -2.16 8.38 -3.53
C ALA A 45 -0.88 9.26 -3.59
N GLY A 46 0.17 8.73 -4.22
CA GLY A 46 1.49 9.35 -4.34
C GLY A 46 2.48 9.03 -3.21
N ALA A 47 2.10 8.24 -2.21
CA ALA A 47 3.00 7.73 -1.17
C ALA A 47 3.65 6.40 -1.59
N ASP A 48 4.85 6.09 -1.07
CA ASP A 48 5.46 4.76 -1.25
C ASP A 48 4.67 3.74 -0.43
N CYS A 49 3.84 2.92 -1.10
CA CYS A 49 3.02 1.92 -0.44
C CYS A 49 3.86 0.94 0.39
N GLN A 50 5.07 0.61 -0.09
CA GLN A 50 5.99 -0.32 0.58
C GLN A 50 6.72 0.31 1.77
N SER A 51 6.51 1.58 2.09
CA SER A 51 7.01 2.19 3.32
C SER A 51 6.20 1.79 4.56
N CYS A 52 4.95 1.39 4.37
CA CYS A 52 4.07 0.92 5.44
C CYS A 52 3.65 -0.55 5.27
N HIS A 53 3.51 -1.03 4.03
CA HIS A 53 3.06 -2.39 3.72
C HIS A 53 4.25 -3.31 3.38
N LEU A 54 5.07 -3.55 4.40
CA LEU A 54 6.24 -4.43 4.40
C LEU A 54 6.11 -5.41 5.59
N PRO A 55 6.90 -6.49 5.68
CA PRO A 55 6.71 -7.53 6.70
C PRO A 55 6.62 -7.03 8.15
N ASP A 56 7.41 -6.00 8.47
CA ASP A 56 7.47 -5.38 9.81
C ASP A 56 6.83 -3.98 9.84
N GLY A 57 6.02 -3.65 8.83
CA GLY A 57 5.36 -2.36 8.69
C GLY A 57 4.02 -2.30 9.41
N GLU A 58 3.48 -1.08 9.56
CA GLU A 58 2.18 -0.84 10.23
C GLU A 58 0.97 -1.18 9.34
N GLY A 59 1.17 -1.30 8.03
CA GLY A 59 0.12 -1.57 7.06
C GLY A 59 -0.28 -3.05 7.01
N GLU A 60 -1.57 -3.32 6.80
CA GLU A 60 -2.04 -4.69 6.58
C GLU A 60 -1.68 -5.20 5.18
N GLY A 61 -1.15 -6.41 5.09
CA GLY A 61 -0.65 -6.98 3.84
C GLY A 61 0.69 -6.38 3.39
N CYS A 62 1.40 -7.11 2.55
CA CYS A 62 2.68 -6.67 1.99
C CYS A 62 2.55 -6.48 0.48
N TRP A 63 2.92 -5.30 -0.01
CA TRP A 63 2.84 -5.00 -1.43
C TRP A 63 4.12 -5.38 -2.14
N THR A 64 4.03 -6.24 -3.14
CA THR A 64 5.14 -6.55 -4.05
C THR A 64 5.26 -5.48 -5.13
N ILE A 65 4.13 -4.90 -5.56
CA ILE A 65 4.03 -3.70 -6.41
C ILE A 65 3.18 -2.65 -5.69
N GLY A 66 3.60 -1.40 -5.72
CA GLY A 66 2.85 -0.24 -5.20
C GLY A 66 3.19 1.04 -5.95
N GLY A 67 2.18 1.70 -6.51
CA GLY A 67 2.32 2.89 -7.34
C GLY A 67 1.03 3.71 -7.39
N THR A 68 1.11 4.94 -7.93
CA THR A 68 -0.05 5.78 -8.24
C THR A 68 0.12 6.32 -9.66
N VAL A 69 -0.87 6.07 -10.50
CA VAL A 69 -0.92 6.58 -11.87
C VAL A 69 -1.71 7.88 -11.88
N TYR A 70 -1.21 8.87 -12.62
CA TYR A 70 -1.79 10.21 -12.75
C TYR A 70 -2.23 10.46 -14.19
N ASP A 71 -3.04 11.51 -14.36
CA ASP A 71 -3.34 12.09 -15.67
C ASP A 71 -2.06 12.53 -16.42
N PRO A 72 -2.17 12.90 -17.71
CA PRO A 72 -1.00 13.29 -18.51
C PRO A 72 -0.25 14.53 -18.04
N ASN A 73 -0.81 15.33 -17.13
CA ASN A 73 -0.13 16.49 -16.54
C ASN A 73 0.47 16.16 -15.17
N GLY A 74 0.24 14.95 -14.66
CA GLY A 74 0.65 14.54 -13.33
C GLY A 74 -0.18 15.16 -12.21
N ASP A 75 -1.28 15.86 -12.49
CA ASP A 75 -1.99 16.71 -11.51
C ASP A 75 -2.97 15.91 -10.66
N HIS A 76 -3.73 15.00 -11.28
CA HIS A 76 -4.76 14.20 -10.62
C HIS A 76 -4.51 12.71 -10.78
N PRO A 77 -4.67 11.89 -9.71
CA PRO A 77 -4.64 10.45 -9.83
C PRO A 77 -5.69 9.96 -10.84
N SER A 78 -5.30 9.00 -11.69
CA SER A 78 -6.14 8.46 -12.74
C SER A 78 -6.74 7.12 -12.32
N ALA A 79 -8.03 7.13 -12.00
CA ALA A 79 -8.77 5.92 -11.69
C ALA A 79 -8.83 4.97 -12.90
N ALA A 80 -8.85 3.66 -12.64
CA ALA A 80 -8.97 2.61 -13.66
C ALA A 80 -7.88 2.62 -14.75
N ALA A 81 -6.73 3.29 -14.51
CA ALA A 81 -5.58 3.21 -15.40
C ALA A 81 -5.02 1.78 -15.45
N GLN A 82 -4.62 1.29 -16.61
CA GLN A 82 -4.00 -0.04 -16.70
C GLN A 82 -2.50 0.04 -16.44
N PHE A 83 -1.98 -0.82 -15.58
CA PHE A 83 -0.56 -1.00 -15.32
C PHE A 83 -0.12 -2.40 -15.71
N ARG A 84 0.99 -2.52 -16.44
CA ARG A 84 1.50 -3.81 -16.93
C ARG A 84 3.00 -3.94 -16.70
N LEU A 85 3.45 -5.17 -16.45
CA LEU A 85 4.87 -5.53 -16.40
C LEU A 85 5.21 -6.52 -17.52
N PHE A 86 6.29 -6.23 -18.24
CA PHE A 86 6.78 -7.02 -19.36
C PHE A 86 8.20 -7.52 -19.11
N THR A 87 8.60 -8.61 -19.77
CA THR A 87 9.98 -9.13 -19.66
C THR A 87 10.99 -8.46 -20.60
N ALA A 88 10.54 -7.57 -21.50
CA ALA A 88 11.41 -6.79 -22.36
C ALA A 88 10.89 -5.34 -22.50
N PRO A 89 11.77 -4.37 -22.84
CA PRO A 89 11.39 -2.97 -22.96
C PRO A 89 10.28 -2.72 -23.99
N LEU A 90 9.58 -1.60 -23.85
CA LEU A 90 8.59 -1.11 -24.81
C LEU A 90 7.44 -2.11 -25.07
N GLY A 91 6.97 -2.77 -24.01
CA GLY A 91 5.84 -3.72 -24.09
C GLY A 91 6.15 -5.04 -24.78
N LYS A 92 7.43 -5.34 -25.04
CA LYS A 92 7.85 -6.57 -25.71
C LYS A 92 8.04 -7.71 -24.72
N GLY A 93 8.20 -8.93 -25.25
CA GLY A 93 8.37 -10.13 -24.45
C GLY A 93 7.04 -10.61 -23.87
N SER A 94 7.09 -11.32 -22.74
CA SER A 94 5.89 -11.85 -22.09
C SER A 94 5.33 -10.85 -21.09
N LEU A 95 4.00 -10.70 -21.07
CA LEU A 95 3.27 -10.05 -19.98
C LEU A 95 3.40 -10.88 -18.70
N LYS A 96 3.82 -10.26 -17.61
CA LYS A 96 4.00 -10.90 -16.30
C LYS A 96 2.95 -10.50 -15.28
N LEU A 97 2.49 -9.26 -15.35
CA LEU A 97 1.47 -8.75 -14.46
C LEU A 97 0.64 -7.73 -15.22
N GLN A 98 -0.66 -7.74 -14.97
CA GLN A 98 -1.57 -6.69 -15.37
C GLN A 98 -2.44 -6.34 -14.17
N LEU A 99 -2.48 -5.05 -13.85
CA LEU A 99 -3.31 -4.47 -12.81
C LEU A 99 -4.16 -3.36 -13.41
N GLU A 100 -5.29 -3.11 -12.78
CA GLU A 100 -6.07 -1.92 -13.00
C GLU A 100 -5.95 -1.05 -11.74
N GLY A 101 -5.80 0.26 -11.95
CA GLY A 101 -5.79 1.25 -10.88
C GLY A 101 -7.12 1.25 -10.14
N ASP A 102 -7.04 1.46 -8.85
CA ASP A 102 -8.21 1.63 -8.00
C ASP A 102 -8.88 3.02 -8.20
N GLN A 103 -9.93 3.34 -7.45
CA GLN A 103 -10.62 4.63 -7.63
C GLN A 103 -9.76 5.86 -7.27
N ASN A 104 -8.68 5.66 -6.54
CA ASN A 104 -7.73 6.71 -6.15
C ASN A 104 -6.45 6.69 -7.02
N GLY A 105 -6.47 5.94 -8.13
CA GLY A 105 -5.36 5.82 -9.08
C GLY A 105 -4.20 4.97 -8.59
N ASN A 106 -4.35 4.28 -7.46
CA ASN A 106 -3.30 3.41 -6.93
C ASN A 106 -3.30 2.06 -7.63
N VAL A 107 -2.11 1.57 -7.95
CA VAL A 107 -1.84 0.23 -8.43
C VAL A 107 -1.04 -0.53 -7.40
N TYR A 108 -1.56 -1.65 -6.93
CA TYR A 108 -0.89 -2.46 -5.93
C TYR A 108 -1.24 -3.94 -6.05
N THR A 109 -0.35 -4.80 -5.57
CA THR A 109 -0.63 -6.23 -5.40
C THR A 109 0.26 -6.84 -4.34
N SER A 110 -0.26 -7.82 -3.60
CA SER A 110 0.51 -8.74 -2.75
C SER A 110 0.94 -10.02 -3.46
N GLN A 111 0.52 -10.22 -4.71
CA GLN A 111 0.92 -11.40 -5.49
C GLN A 111 2.43 -11.43 -5.68
N ASP A 112 3.03 -12.61 -5.58
CA ASP A 112 4.46 -12.80 -5.84
C ASP A 112 4.82 -12.42 -7.27
N VAL A 113 5.78 -11.50 -7.42
CA VAL A 113 6.30 -11.08 -8.73
C VAL A 113 7.77 -11.49 -8.83
N ALA A 114 8.05 -12.41 -9.75
CA ALA A 114 9.41 -12.80 -10.07
C ALA A 114 10.04 -11.80 -11.05
N PHE A 115 10.86 -10.87 -10.53
CA PHE A 115 11.52 -9.85 -11.34
C PHE A 115 12.60 -10.41 -12.28
N GLY A 116 13.24 -11.53 -11.92
CA GLY A 116 14.29 -12.14 -12.74
C GLY A 116 15.43 -11.15 -13.06
N ASN A 117 15.75 -10.99 -14.33
CA ASN A 117 16.76 -10.02 -14.80
C ASN A 117 16.28 -8.56 -14.77
N GLY A 118 15.00 -8.35 -14.47
CA GLY A 118 14.29 -7.07 -14.46
C GLY A 118 13.01 -7.15 -15.29
N LEU A 119 12.00 -6.37 -14.90
CA LEU A 119 10.74 -6.20 -15.64
C LEU A 119 10.57 -4.75 -16.10
N PHE A 120 9.77 -4.53 -17.12
CA PHE A 120 9.55 -3.22 -17.71
C PHE A 120 8.10 -2.81 -17.52
N ALA A 121 7.88 -1.71 -16.80
CA ALA A 121 6.56 -1.19 -16.53
C ALA A 121 5.98 -0.44 -17.73
N ALA A 122 4.66 -0.45 -17.83
CA ALA A 122 3.91 0.37 -18.76
C ALA A 122 2.59 0.80 -18.14
N VAL A 123 2.14 2.01 -18.47
CA VAL A 123 0.78 2.48 -18.16
C VAL A 123 0.03 2.77 -19.45
N ILE A 124 -1.23 2.36 -19.48
CA ILE A 124 -2.08 2.40 -20.66
C ILE A 124 -3.34 3.19 -20.33
N ASN A 125 -3.63 4.22 -21.12
CA ASN A 125 -4.83 5.04 -20.98
C ASN A 125 -6.07 4.31 -21.57
N ALA A 126 -7.26 4.88 -21.40
CA ALA A 126 -8.50 4.28 -21.89
C ALA A 126 -8.57 4.10 -23.43
N ASN A 127 -7.81 4.90 -24.18
CA ASN A 127 -7.74 4.82 -25.64
C ASN A 127 -6.75 3.76 -26.13
N GLY A 128 -5.93 3.20 -25.23
CA GLY A 128 -4.89 2.23 -25.55
C GLY A 128 -3.51 2.85 -25.79
N ASP A 129 -3.37 4.18 -25.69
CA ASP A 129 -2.06 4.80 -25.76
C ASP A 129 -1.24 4.37 -24.54
N THR A 130 0.05 4.13 -24.75
CA THR A 130 0.91 3.53 -23.74
C THR A 130 2.17 4.35 -23.49
N ALA A 131 2.42 4.68 -22.23
CA ALA A 131 3.71 5.14 -21.75
C ALA A 131 4.51 3.95 -21.22
N PHE A 132 5.79 3.87 -21.60
CA PHE A 132 6.67 2.76 -21.24
C PHE A 132 7.83 3.25 -20.38
N MET A 133 8.16 2.46 -19.35
CA MET A 133 9.43 2.58 -18.68
C MET A 133 10.53 1.95 -19.54
N SER A 134 11.58 2.71 -19.83
CA SER A 134 12.73 2.26 -20.64
C SER A 134 13.70 1.38 -19.84
N GLU A 135 13.77 1.60 -18.53
CA GLU A 135 14.64 0.86 -17.62
C GLU A 135 13.90 -0.28 -16.91
N ALA A 136 14.64 -1.33 -16.58
CA ALA A 136 14.09 -2.50 -15.90
C ALA A 136 14.02 -2.27 -14.39
N ILE A 137 12.87 -2.55 -13.79
CA ILE A 137 12.68 -2.56 -12.33
C ILE A 137 13.07 -3.91 -11.74
N ARG A 138 13.62 -3.88 -10.52
CA ARG A 138 13.97 -5.07 -9.71
C ARG A 138 13.26 -5.09 -8.34
N ASP A 139 12.47 -4.07 -8.08
CA ASP A 139 11.57 -3.93 -6.96
C ASP A 139 10.30 -3.24 -7.47
N GLY A 140 9.19 -3.35 -6.73
CA GLY A 140 7.91 -2.77 -7.13
C GLY A 140 7.50 -1.52 -6.37
N ALA A 141 8.42 -0.84 -5.68
CA ALA A 141 8.12 0.35 -4.90
C ALA A 141 8.09 1.58 -5.82
N CYS A 142 7.13 1.66 -6.74
CA CYS A 142 7.14 2.63 -7.85
C CYS A 142 7.19 4.08 -7.36
N ASN A 143 6.41 4.43 -6.32
CA ASN A 143 6.40 5.79 -5.74
C ASN A 143 7.64 6.13 -4.89
N ARG A 144 8.58 5.18 -4.70
CA ARG A 144 9.91 5.51 -4.15
C ARG A 144 10.69 6.43 -5.07
N CYS A 145 10.53 6.24 -6.39
CA CYS A 145 11.15 7.08 -7.40
C CYS A 145 10.17 8.11 -7.94
N HIS A 146 8.99 7.67 -8.40
CA HIS A 146 8.01 8.50 -9.09
C HIS A 146 7.30 9.48 -8.16
N GLY A 147 7.38 10.77 -8.52
CA GLY A 147 6.92 11.89 -7.67
C GLY A 147 7.90 12.22 -6.54
N ARG A 148 9.17 11.82 -6.65
CA ARG A 148 10.25 12.13 -5.70
C ARG A 148 11.52 12.56 -6.41
N SER A 149 12.15 11.64 -7.15
CA SER A 149 13.41 11.86 -7.89
C SER A 149 13.24 11.79 -9.40
N THR A 150 12.10 11.28 -9.85
CA THR A 150 11.61 11.33 -11.22
C THR A 150 10.14 11.78 -11.21
N ASP A 151 9.62 12.14 -12.37
CA ASP A 151 8.25 12.61 -12.56
C ASP A 151 7.22 11.58 -12.08
N ARG A 152 5.96 11.98 -11.96
CA ARG A 152 4.89 11.05 -11.56
C ARG A 152 4.70 9.99 -12.64
N ILE A 153 4.01 8.90 -12.29
CA ILE A 153 3.64 7.89 -13.29
C ILE A 153 2.47 8.46 -14.08
N GLU A 154 2.76 9.13 -15.18
CA GLU A 154 1.77 9.85 -15.99
C GLU A 154 1.25 8.97 -17.12
N LEU A 155 -0.05 9.05 -17.37
CA LEU A 155 -0.62 8.51 -18.60
C LEU A 155 -0.10 9.30 -19.82
N PRO A 156 0.05 8.65 -20.98
CA PRO A 156 0.40 9.34 -22.23
C PRO A 156 -0.75 10.23 -22.75
#